data_AF-A0A966RGA6-F1
#
_entry.id   AF-A0A966RGA6-F1
#
_cell.length_a   1.000
_cell.length_b   1.000
_cell.length_c   1.000
_cell.angle_alpha   90.00
_cell.angle_beta   90.00
_cell.angle_gamma   90.00
#
_symmetry.space_group_name_H-M   'P 1'
#
loop_
_entity.id
_entity.type
_entity.pdbx_description
1 polymer ?
#
loop_
_entity_poly.entity_id
_entity_poly.type
_entity_poly.pdbx_seq_one_letter_code
_entity_poly.pdbx_strand_id
1 'polypeptide(L)'
;MQSANPHVGEIHLDPWFGHYAERATGLSASEVRALFAVASRPEVVSLAGGMPYVRALPEDLVSNALARVMRESGPAALQYGSGQGVPALREQILDIMALEGISASADDVVVTTGSQQALDLV
;
A
#
# COMPACT_ATOMS: atom_id res chain seq x y z
N MET A 1 -17.33 20.21 33.57
CA MET A 1 -16.08 20.93 33.28
C MET A 1 -16.02 21.08 31.77
N GLN A 2 -16.28 22.29 31.28
CA GLN A 2 -16.39 22.61 29.85
C GLN A 2 -15.05 22.40 29.16
N SER A 3 -15.00 21.47 28.21
CA SER A 3 -13.93 21.44 27.20
C SER A 3 -14.29 22.44 26.11
N ALA A 4 -13.41 23.41 25.90
CA ALA A 4 -13.56 24.48 24.93
C ALA A 4 -13.73 23.92 23.51
N ASN A 5 -14.66 24.50 22.75
CA ASN A 5 -14.90 24.20 21.35
C ASN A 5 -13.91 25.03 20.49
N PRO A 6 -12.92 24.43 19.77
CA PRO A 6 -11.85 25.22 19.16
C PRO A 6 -12.18 25.91 17.83
N HIS A 7 -13.39 25.83 17.27
CA HIS A 7 -13.63 26.22 15.87
C HIS A 7 -14.77 27.24 15.67
N VAL A 8 -14.78 28.33 16.43
CA VAL A 8 -15.66 29.48 16.13
C VAL A 8 -14.97 30.35 15.08
N GLY A 9 -15.18 30.05 13.80
CA GLY A 9 -14.75 30.94 12.71
C GLY A 9 -14.45 30.34 11.34
N GLU A 10 -14.41 29.00 11.19
CA GLU A 10 -14.11 28.38 9.89
C GLU A 10 -15.36 28.22 9.03
N ILE A 11 -15.37 28.90 7.87
CA ILE A 11 -16.39 28.68 6.84
C ILE A 11 -16.08 27.35 6.16
N HIS A 12 -16.94 26.35 6.36
CA HIS A 12 -16.86 25.09 5.65
C HIS A 12 -17.77 25.10 4.44
N LEU A 13 -17.18 24.96 3.26
CA LEU A 13 -17.88 24.95 1.97
C LEU A 13 -18.57 23.60 1.67
N ASP A 14 -18.32 22.60 2.51
CA ASP A 14 -18.88 21.26 2.40
C ASP A 14 -20.08 21.09 3.36
N PRO A 15 -21.31 20.95 2.85
CA PRO A 15 -22.51 20.81 3.68
C PRO A 15 -22.52 19.50 4.50
N TRP A 16 -21.67 18.52 4.16
CA TRP A 16 -21.60 17.23 4.86
C TRP A 16 -20.53 17.18 5.94
N PHE A 17 -19.79 18.26 6.18
CA PHE A 17 -18.65 18.25 7.09
C PHE A 17 -19.00 17.69 8.49
N GLY A 18 -20.18 18.05 9.02
CA GLY A 18 -20.65 17.57 10.33
C GLY A 18 -20.98 16.06 10.40
N HIS A 19 -20.96 15.36 9.26
CA HIS A 19 -21.20 13.92 9.18
C HIS A 19 -19.89 13.11 9.08
N TYR A 20 -18.73 13.76 9.01
CA TYR A 20 -17.46 13.06 8.97
C TYR A 20 -17.12 12.43 10.31
N ALA A 21 -16.57 11.22 10.25
CA ALA A 21 -16.07 10.54 11.42
C ALA A 21 -14.84 11.27 11.96
N GLU A 22 -14.62 11.24 13.28
CA GLU A 22 -13.49 11.93 13.93
C GLU A 22 -12.12 11.57 13.32
N ARG A 23 -11.91 10.30 12.95
CA ARG A 23 -10.68 9.84 12.27
C ARG A 23 -10.38 10.56 10.94
N ALA A 24 -11.39 11.14 10.29
CA ALA A 24 -11.21 11.87 9.05
C ALA A 24 -10.49 13.21 9.25
N THR A 25 -10.47 13.74 10.47
CA THR A 25 -9.78 15.01 10.80
C THR A 25 -8.27 14.96 10.60
N GLY A 26 -7.65 13.77 10.74
CA GLY A 26 -6.22 13.56 10.51
C GLY A 26 -5.84 13.27 9.06
N LEU A 27 -6.81 13.18 8.14
CA LEU A 27 -6.53 12.90 6.73
C LEU A 27 -6.00 14.16 6.04
N SER A 28 -4.76 14.11 5.57
CA SER A 28 -4.16 15.18 4.78
C SER A 28 -3.84 14.73 3.36
N ALA A 29 -3.83 15.68 2.43
CA ALA A 29 -3.31 15.42 1.10
C ALA A 29 -1.80 15.11 1.17
N SER A 30 -1.35 14.17 0.34
CA SER A 30 0.08 13.80 0.27
C SER A 30 0.87 14.88 -0.48
N GLU A 31 1.73 15.60 0.23
CA GLU A 31 2.65 16.58 -0.36
C GLU A 31 3.62 15.93 -1.37
N VAL A 32 3.97 14.66 -1.13
CA VAL A 32 4.79 13.85 -2.03
C VAL A 32 4.13 13.67 -3.41
N ARG A 33 2.80 13.61 -3.50
CA ARG A 33 2.11 13.57 -4.80
C ARG A 33 2.31 14.87 -5.60
N ALA A 34 2.27 16.01 -4.93
CA ALA A 34 2.54 17.31 -5.58
C ALA A 34 3.99 17.39 -6.07
N LEU A 35 4.95 16.91 -5.26
CA LEU A 35 6.35 16.79 -5.67
C LEU A 35 6.51 15.88 -6.90
N PHE A 36 5.83 14.72 -6.93
CA PHE A 36 5.88 13.81 -8.08
C PHE A 36 5.25 14.37 -9.35
N ALA A 37 4.19 15.18 -9.23
CA ALA A 37 3.61 15.87 -10.38
C ALA A 37 4.59 16.85 -11.04
N VAL A 38 5.48 17.46 -10.26
CA VAL A 38 6.56 18.31 -10.80
C VAL A 38 7.71 17.46 -11.35
N ALA A 39 8.07 16.38 -10.64
CA ALA A 39 9.16 15.48 -11.04
C ALA A 39 8.89 14.72 -12.35
N SER A 40 7.62 14.55 -12.76
CA SER A 40 7.25 13.87 -13.99
C SER A 40 7.29 14.76 -15.23
N ARG A 41 7.58 16.06 -15.07
CA ARG A 41 7.75 17.00 -16.18
C ARG A 41 9.00 16.65 -16.99
N PRO A 42 8.92 16.55 -18.33
CA PRO A 42 10.05 16.12 -19.17
C PRO A 42 11.32 16.96 -19.01
N GLU A 43 11.18 18.24 -18.65
CA GLU A 43 12.27 19.20 -18.45
C GLU A 43 12.94 19.11 -17.07
N VAL A 44 12.42 18.28 -16.16
CA VAL A 44 12.91 18.15 -14.78
C VAL A 44 13.72 16.87 -14.63
N VAL A 45 14.95 17.00 -14.13
CA VAL A 45 15.72 15.86 -13.61
C VAL A 45 15.45 15.74 -12.11
N SER A 46 14.68 14.73 -11.72
CA SER A 46 14.32 14.50 -10.32
C SER A 46 15.32 13.58 -9.62
N LEU A 47 15.89 14.05 -8.51
CA LEU A 47 16.68 13.25 -7.55
C LEU A 47 15.91 12.93 -6.26
N ALA A 48 14.69 13.45 -6.13
CA ALA A 48 13.87 13.35 -4.92
C ALA A 48 12.86 12.17 -4.97
N GLY A 49 12.92 11.35 -6.02
CA GLY A 49 12.02 10.23 -6.23
C GLY A 49 12.48 8.93 -5.59
N GLY A 50 11.61 8.27 -4.80
CA GLY A 50 11.83 6.92 -4.28
C GLY A 50 11.34 5.80 -5.21
N MET A 51 11.15 6.09 -6.50
CA MET A 51 10.64 5.11 -7.47
C MET A 51 11.78 4.20 -7.95
N PRO A 52 11.63 2.87 -7.88
CA PRO A 52 12.64 1.97 -8.40
C PRO A 52 12.76 2.11 -9.92
N TYR A 53 13.93 1.77 -10.47
CA TYR A 53 14.13 1.70 -11.91
C TYR A 53 13.42 0.47 -12.50
N VAL A 54 12.11 0.59 -12.74
CA VAL A 54 11.23 -0.52 -13.16
C VAL A 54 11.65 -1.18 -14.47
N ARG A 55 12.38 -0.49 -15.35
CA ARG A 55 12.94 -1.06 -16.59
C ARG A 55 14.04 -2.10 -16.36
N ALA A 56 14.59 -2.20 -15.15
CA ALA A 56 15.48 -3.30 -14.78
C ALA A 56 14.74 -4.57 -14.35
N LEU A 57 13.40 -4.53 -14.20
CA LEU A 57 12.65 -5.74 -13.92
C LEU A 57 12.70 -6.67 -15.14
N PRO A 58 12.97 -7.98 -14.95
CA PRO A 58 13.03 -8.94 -16.04
C PRO A 58 11.62 -9.19 -16.62
N GLU A 59 11.28 -8.50 -17.71
CA GLU A 59 9.93 -8.51 -18.33
C GLU A 59 9.45 -9.93 -18.67
N ASP A 60 10.33 -10.77 -19.22
CA ASP A 60 10.01 -12.16 -19.57
C ASP A 60 9.69 -12.99 -18.34
N LEU A 61 10.41 -12.79 -17.24
CA LEU A 61 10.19 -13.53 -16.00
C LEU A 61 8.81 -13.20 -15.43
N VAL A 62 8.49 -11.90 -15.35
CA VAL A 62 7.20 -11.43 -14.81
C VAL A 62 6.04 -11.89 -15.68
N SER A 63 6.16 -11.75 -17.00
CA SER A 63 5.12 -12.14 -17.95
C SER A 63 4.86 -13.65 -17.93
N ASN A 64 5.93 -14.44 -17.89
CA ASN A 64 5.80 -15.90 -17.81
C ASN A 64 5.19 -16.37 -16.49
N ALA A 65 5.53 -15.73 -15.37
CA ALA A 65 4.95 -16.04 -14.06
C ALA A 65 3.43 -15.77 -14.06
N LEU A 66 2.99 -14.62 -14.56
CA LEU A 66 1.56 -14.29 -14.66
C LEU A 66 0.83 -15.29 -15.56
N ALA A 67 1.37 -15.57 -16.74
CA ALA A 67 0.77 -16.50 -17.68
C ALA A 67 0.69 -17.92 -17.11
N ARG A 68 1.68 -18.34 -16.33
CA ARG A 68 1.68 -19.62 -15.63
C ARG A 68 0.56 -19.70 -14.60
N VAL A 69 0.41 -18.70 -13.73
CA VAL A 69 -0.67 -18.64 -12.73
C VAL A 69 -2.04 -18.75 -13.41
N MET A 70 -2.24 -18.01 -14.51
CA MET A 70 -3.51 -18.05 -15.24
C MET A 70 -3.80 -19.42 -15.88
N ARG A 71 -2.78 -20.12 -16.40
CA ARG A 71 -2.95 -21.46 -16.98
C ARG A 71 -3.15 -22.55 -15.94
N GLU A 72 -2.39 -22.52 -14.85
CA GLU A 72 -2.33 -23.60 -13.86
C GLU A 72 -3.36 -23.42 -12.74
N SER A 73 -3.76 -22.18 -12.44
CA SER A 73 -4.60 -21.87 -11.27
C SER A 73 -5.56 -20.70 -11.51
N GLY A 74 -5.87 -20.37 -12.76
CA GLY A 74 -6.68 -19.20 -13.14
C GLY A 74 -7.99 -19.03 -12.36
N PRO A 75 -8.87 -20.05 -12.28
CA PRO A 75 -10.12 -19.94 -11.51
C PRO A 75 -9.90 -19.62 -10.03
N ALA A 76 -8.88 -20.18 -9.40
CA ALA A 76 -8.54 -19.90 -8.00
C ALA A 76 -7.92 -18.51 -7.84
N ALA A 77 -7.06 -18.09 -8.76
CA ALA A 77 -6.42 -16.77 -8.76
C ALA A 77 -7.42 -15.62 -8.93
N LEU A 78 -8.54 -15.86 -9.63
CA LEU A 78 -9.60 -14.88 -9.85
C LEU A 78 -10.73 -14.93 -8.80
N GLN A 79 -10.69 -15.91 -7.89
CA GLN A 79 -11.66 -16.05 -6.81
C GLN A 79 -11.17 -15.30 -5.56
N TYR A 80 -12.09 -15.00 -4.64
CA TYR A 80 -11.75 -14.53 -3.31
C TYR A 80 -10.70 -15.42 -2.64
N GLY A 81 -9.67 -14.78 -2.08
CA GLY A 81 -8.62 -15.42 -1.30
C GLY A 81 -8.89 -15.38 0.21
N SER A 82 -7.96 -15.98 0.97
CA SER A 82 -7.96 -15.86 2.43
C SER A 82 -7.61 -14.42 2.86
N GLY A 83 -8.11 -13.97 4.01
CA GLY A 83 -7.76 -12.65 4.56
C GLY A 83 -6.30 -12.50 4.99
N GLN A 84 -5.55 -13.62 5.11
CA GLN A 84 -4.12 -13.63 5.46
C GLN A 84 -3.22 -13.59 4.21
N GLY A 85 -3.77 -13.88 3.03
CA GLY A 85 -3.03 -14.08 1.79
C GLY A 85 -2.87 -15.56 1.39
N VAL A 86 -2.11 -15.81 0.33
CA VAL A 86 -1.89 -17.16 -0.21
C VAL A 86 -0.91 -17.93 0.69
N PRO A 87 -1.25 -19.14 1.19
CA PRO A 87 -0.38 -19.90 2.09
C PRO A 87 1.05 -20.09 1.56
N ALA A 88 1.19 -20.52 0.31
CA ALA A 88 2.50 -20.74 -0.31
C ALA A 88 3.36 -19.46 -0.39
N LEU A 89 2.73 -18.29 -0.54
CA LEU A 89 3.45 -17.01 -0.51
C LEU A 89 3.94 -16.69 0.91
N ARG A 90 3.12 -16.95 1.93
CA ARG A 90 3.51 -16.74 3.33
C ARG A 90 4.71 -17.60 3.72
N GLU A 91 4.74 -18.86 3.28
CA GLU A 91 5.88 -19.76 3.48
C GLU A 91 7.15 -19.23 2.79
N GLN A 92 7.05 -18.79 1.52
CA GLN A 92 8.18 -18.21 0.79
C GLN A 92 8.70 -16.91 1.42
N ILE A 93 7.84 -16.11 2.04
CA ILE A 93 8.27 -14.93 2.80
C ILE A 93 9.18 -15.36 3.96
N LEU A 94 8.88 -16.46 4.66
CA LEU A 94 9.73 -16.97 5.75
C LEU A 94 11.11 -17.39 5.25
N ASP A 95 11.21 -17.96 4.06
CA ASP A 95 12.51 -18.32 3.46
C ASP A 95 13.40 -17.08 3.27
N ILE A 96 12.81 -15.95 2.88
CA ILE A 96 13.53 -14.68 2.75
C ILE A 96 13.88 -14.11 4.13
N MET A 97 12.93 -14.14 5.08
CA MET A 97 13.14 -13.61 6.44
C MET A 97 14.19 -14.41 7.23
N ALA A 98 14.34 -15.70 6.93
CA ALA A 98 15.40 -16.53 7.51
C ALA A 98 16.80 -16.02 7.15
N LEU A 99 16.99 -15.36 6.00
CA LEU A 99 18.26 -14.73 5.61
C LEU A 99 18.63 -13.56 6.55
N GLU A 100 17.63 -12.92 7.15
CA GLU A 100 17.78 -11.86 8.14
C GLU A 100 17.81 -12.42 9.59
N GLY A 101 17.84 -13.74 9.75
CA GLY A 101 17.88 -14.41 11.05
C GLY A 101 16.54 -14.47 11.79
N ILE A 102 15.43 -14.20 11.12
CA ILE A 102 14.08 -14.23 11.70
C ILE A 102 13.53 -15.66 11.65
N SER A 103 13.00 -16.14 12.78
CA SER A 103 12.30 -17.42 12.89
C SER A 103 10.84 -17.17 13.30
N ALA A 104 9.89 -17.59 12.46
CA ALA A 104 8.46 -17.38 12.64
C ALA A 104 7.64 -18.50 11.95
N SER A 105 6.34 -18.53 12.21
CA SER A 105 5.35 -19.39 11.53
C SER A 105 4.65 -18.63 10.38
N ALA A 106 4.10 -19.37 9.42
CA ALA A 106 3.28 -18.77 8.36
C ALA A 106 2.01 -18.11 8.93
N ASP A 107 1.56 -18.57 10.10
CA ASP A 107 0.43 -17.99 10.84
C ASP A 107 0.76 -16.64 11.49
N ASP A 108 2.04 -16.28 11.61
CA ASP A 108 2.50 -14.96 12.06
C ASP A 108 2.55 -13.94 10.91
N VAL A 109 2.21 -14.33 9.67
CA VAL A 109 2.35 -13.51 8.46
C VAL A 109 0.99 -13.18 7.85
N VAL A 110 0.73 -11.88 7.68
CA VAL A 110 -0.39 -11.33 6.90
C VAL A 110 0.17 -10.64 5.66
N VAL A 111 -0.34 -10.98 4.48
CA VAL A 111 -0.01 -10.26 3.23
C VAL A 111 -0.93 -9.05 3.09
N THR A 112 -0.34 -7.87 2.98
CA THR A 112 -1.06 -6.61 2.75
C THR A 112 -0.82 -6.07 1.34
N THR A 113 -1.67 -5.13 0.93
CA THR A 113 -1.56 -4.33 -0.30
C THR A 113 -0.51 -3.23 -0.09
N GLY A 114 0.74 -3.67 0.04
CA GLY A 114 1.87 -2.81 0.35
C GLY A 114 1.97 -2.44 1.83
N SER A 115 3.12 -1.84 2.18
CA SER A 115 3.45 -1.45 3.56
C SER A 115 2.51 -0.38 4.11
N GLN A 116 1.95 0.48 3.25
CA GLN A 116 1.04 1.54 3.69
C GLN A 116 -0.27 0.99 4.28
N GLN A 117 -0.79 -0.13 3.75
CA GLN A 117 -1.92 -0.80 4.37
C GLN A 117 -1.53 -1.42 5.72
N ALA A 118 -0.32 -1.97 5.85
CA ALA A 118 0.14 -2.48 7.14
C ALA A 118 0.19 -1.36 8.19
N LEU A 119 0.66 -0.15 7.83
CA LEU A 119 0.64 1.02 8.69
C LEU A 119 -0.76 1.49 9.07
N ASP A 120 -1.75 1.34 8.19
CA ASP A 120 -3.15 1.69 8.46
C ASP A 120 -3.82 0.72 9.46
N LEU A 121 -3.31 -0.51 9.54
CA LEU A 121 -3.83 -1.55 10.43
C LEU A 121 -3.27 -1.52 11.86
N VAL A 122 -2.16 -0.81 12.11
CA VAL A 122 -1.43 -0.80 13.40
C VAL A 122 -1.52 0.52 14.15
#